data_AF-A0A1M6M7R1-F1
#
_entry.id   AF-A0A1M6M7R1-F1
#
_cell.length_a   1.000
_cell.length_b   1.000
_cell.length_c   1.000
_cell.angle_alpha   90.00
_cell.angle_beta   90.00
_cell.angle_gamma   90.00
#
_symmetry.space_group_name_H-M   'P 1'
#
loop_
_entity.id
_entity.type
_entity.pdbx_description
1 polymer ?
#
loop_
_entity_poly.entity_id
_entity_poly.type
_entity_poly.pdbx_seq_one_letter_code
_entity_poly.pdbx_strand_id
1 'polypeptide(L)'
;MNDIAATDTRVVVDFAGTEDLSSAGTANCYLAKANSWYKFKATVRGNGAATAAEISPTGSALAMNASISPNIAELVWETSGHEKIIRVLMLKGGYVYFRTGEVKEGNAVIAVKNTSGAILWSWHIWVTNTNVLESAQTYRTNPRWMDPTLLKNGLVPRTLTMMDRNLGAAGNEASDANTASRAFGLYYQFGRKDPFPSGKMGGGVECIEIYDKAGNLLPMATLKGSTFQKTAAQVPHTSVAENIAYTIMNPLTFIIYPAGDTDVSVNWLYGASPLISSPTIWRSSNKLWGGDLNNYMSEYPLGLDSKFTGKTIYDPCPYGWCLPPQDTWTNFTTTENPLGASTAKDDYVSYATTNPLYYNSPSGEKRNYDSSTVIFGRHFYISEIGKGEIAFYPATGCRSGKKGDIESVGDFSCAWSSAPYSAFSTFGGYLYSSKSGVSPNGTSWRVHGFPVRCVKETP
;
A
#
# COMPACT_ATOMS: atom_id res chain seq x y z
N MET A 1 -30.13 -13.62 15.62
CA MET A 1 -31.00 -12.91 16.57
C MET A 1 -30.47 -11.51 16.68
N ASN A 2 -31.30 -10.52 16.34
CA ASN A 2 -30.99 -9.11 16.58
C ASN A 2 -30.97 -8.92 18.09
N ASP A 3 -29.82 -8.59 18.68
CA ASP A 3 -29.82 -8.04 20.02
C ASP A 3 -29.10 -6.70 20.03
N ILE A 4 -29.91 -5.70 20.34
CA ILE A 4 -29.50 -4.38 20.77
C ILE A 4 -28.82 -4.63 22.12
N ALA A 5 -27.50 -4.78 22.10
CA ALA A 5 -26.67 -4.77 23.31
C ALA A 5 -26.62 -3.35 23.89
N ALA A 6 -27.74 -2.92 24.45
CA ALA A 6 -27.80 -1.84 25.41
C ALA A 6 -28.40 -2.44 26.69
N THR A 7 -27.56 -2.56 27.73
CA THR A 7 -27.89 -2.91 29.14
C THR A 7 -27.80 -4.38 29.60
N ASP A 8 -26.73 -5.12 29.28
CA ASP A 8 -26.23 -6.16 30.21
C ASP A 8 -25.00 -5.64 30.96
N THR A 9 -25.16 -5.36 32.25
CA THR A 9 -24.12 -4.84 33.16
C THR A 9 -23.33 -5.95 33.88
N ARG A 10 -23.49 -7.23 33.50
CA ARG A 10 -22.83 -8.36 34.20
C ARG A 10 -21.45 -8.74 33.67
N VAL A 11 -20.97 -8.09 32.61
CA VAL A 11 -19.58 -8.24 32.15
C VAL A 11 -18.85 -6.93 32.38
N VAL A 12 -18.22 -6.80 33.56
CA VAL A 12 -17.18 -5.78 33.74
C VAL A 12 -15.98 -6.25 32.93
N VAL A 13 -15.87 -5.76 31.69
CA VAL A 13 -14.65 -5.91 30.92
C VAL A 13 -13.58 -5.11 31.64
N ASP A 14 -12.60 -5.80 32.22
CA ASP A 14 -11.42 -5.16 32.79
C ASP A 14 -10.55 -4.61 31.67
N PHE A 15 -10.48 -3.29 31.58
CA PHE A 15 -9.63 -2.57 30.63
C PHE A 15 -8.25 -2.24 31.20
N ALA A 16 -7.93 -2.67 32.42
CA ALA A 16 -6.60 -2.51 32.99
C ALA A 16 -5.54 -3.10 32.06
N GLY A 17 -4.47 -2.34 31.80
CA GLY A 17 -3.40 -2.74 30.89
C GLY A 17 -3.74 -2.62 29.40
N THR A 18 -4.87 -2.01 29.01
CA THR A 18 -5.16 -1.72 27.59
C THR A 18 -4.14 -0.72 27.04
N GLU A 19 -3.38 -1.14 26.02
CA GLU A 19 -2.40 -0.28 25.35
C GLU A 19 -3.10 0.69 24.38
N ASP A 20 -2.77 1.98 24.45
CA ASP A 20 -3.27 2.98 23.50
C ASP A 20 -2.32 3.11 22.31
N LEU A 21 -2.68 2.45 21.21
CA LEU A 21 -1.90 2.44 19.96
C LEU A 21 -1.85 3.83 19.29
N SER A 22 -2.73 4.75 19.70
CA SER A 22 -2.78 6.13 19.20
C SER A 22 -2.15 7.16 20.13
N SER A 23 -1.53 6.73 21.24
CA SER A 23 -0.93 7.61 22.24
C SER A 23 0.27 8.40 21.70
N ALA A 24 1.14 7.76 20.92
CA ALA A 24 2.27 8.41 20.24
C ALA A 24 1.81 9.24 19.03
N GLY A 25 0.69 8.84 18.42
CA GLY A 25 0.03 9.53 17.32
C GLY A 25 -0.88 8.57 16.56
N THR A 26 -1.76 9.09 15.72
CA THR A 26 -2.69 8.26 14.96
C THR A 26 -2.07 7.79 13.65
N ALA A 27 -2.60 6.69 13.08
CA ALA A 27 -2.17 6.14 11.80
C ALA A 27 -3.31 5.33 11.15
N ASN A 28 -3.08 4.79 9.95
CA ASN A 28 -4.00 3.85 9.30
C ASN A 28 -3.68 2.38 9.59
N CYS A 29 -2.46 2.07 10.01
CA CYS A 29 -2.06 0.76 10.46
C CYS A 29 -1.57 0.82 11.91
N TYR A 30 -2.04 -0.10 12.74
CA TYR A 30 -1.52 -0.29 14.09
C TYR A 30 -0.97 -1.70 14.25
N LEU A 31 0.23 -1.80 14.82
CA LEU A 31 0.83 -3.08 15.19
C LEU A 31 0.21 -3.56 16.50
N ALA A 32 -0.03 -4.85 16.59
CA ALA A 32 -0.52 -5.50 17.78
C ALA A 32 0.18 -6.85 17.98
N LYS A 33 0.13 -7.35 19.21
CA LYS A 33 0.51 -8.72 19.60
C LYS A 33 -0.74 -9.53 19.90
N ALA A 34 -0.66 -10.85 19.76
CA ALA A 34 -1.73 -11.77 20.12
C ALA A 34 -2.17 -11.66 21.60
N ASN A 35 -3.40 -12.08 21.88
CA ASN A 35 -3.99 -12.21 23.22
C ASN A 35 -3.92 -10.95 24.10
N SER A 36 -3.89 -9.76 23.53
CA SER A 36 -3.64 -8.50 24.23
C SER A 36 -4.75 -7.49 23.99
N TRP A 37 -4.94 -6.57 24.95
CA TRP A 37 -5.93 -5.50 24.88
C TRP A 37 -5.33 -4.23 24.32
N TYR A 38 -6.03 -3.61 23.37
CA TYR A 38 -5.64 -2.38 22.73
C TYR A 38 -6.81 -1.41 22.59
N LYS A 39 -6.47 -0.14 22.42
CA LYS A 39 -7.39 0.90 21.98
C LYS A 39 -6.71 1.88 21.02
N PHE A 40 -7.51 2.56 20.21
CA PHE A 40 -7.06 3.72 19.42
C PHE A 40 -8.20 4.73 19.22
N LYS A 41 -7.84 6.00 19.01
CA LYS A 41 -8.81 7.08 18.75
C LYS A 41 -9.65 6.76 17.51
N ALA A 42 -10.95 6.63 17.71
CA ALA A 42 -11.93 6.38 16.66
C ALA A 42 -12.39 7.67 15.96
N THR A 43 -12.13 8.82 16.57
CA THR A 43 -12.62 10.14 16.12
C THR A 43 -11.69 10.85 15.15
N VAL A 44 -10.52 10.27 14.83
CA VAL A 44 -9.51 10.88 13.97
C VAL A 44 -9.22 9.97 12.78
N ARG A 45 -9.34 10.49 11.56
CA ARG A 45 -9.02 9.74 10.34
C ARG A 45 -7.51 9.58 10.18
N GLY A 46 -7.06 8.35 9.95
CA GLY A 46 -5.67 8.02 9.65
C GLY A 46 -4.68 8.69 10.59
N ASN A 47 -3.69 9.40 10.04
CA ASN A 47 -2.68 10.11 10.83
C ASN A 47 -3.13 11.49 11.36
N GLY A 48 -4.39 11.88 11.15
CA GLY A 48 -4.91 13.17 11.61
C GLY A 48 -4.32 14.39 10.89
N ALA A 49 -3.61 14.22 9.77
CA ALA A 49 -3.02 15.33 9.03
C ALA A 49 -4.08 16.32 8.53
N ALA A 50 -3.72 17.61 8.49
CA ALA A 50 -4.50 18.60 7.77
C ALA A 50 -4.62 18.17 6.30
N THR A 51 -5.82 18.25 5.73
CA THR A 51 -6.11 17.71 4.39
C THR A 51 -6.62 18.82 3.49
N ALA A 52 -5.94 19.09 2.39
CA ALA A 52 -6.37 20.08 1.41
C ALA A 52 -7.70 19.67 0.76
N ALA A 53 -8.50 20.67 0.34
CA ALA A 53 -9.84 20.43 -0.24
C ALA A 53 -9.80 19.48 -1.45
N GLU A 54 -8.74 19.55 -2.26
CA GLU A 54 -8.54 18.74 -3.47
C GLU A 54 -8.42 17.23 -3.24
N ILE A 55 -8.04 16.80 -2.03
CA ILE A 55 -7.96 15.39 -1.62
C ILE A 55 -8.84 15.10 -0.41
N SER A 56 -9.76 16.00 -0.07
CA SER A 56 -10.65 15.83 1.09
C SER A 56 -11.88 15.00 0.70
N PRO A 57 -12.33 14.06 1.55
CA PRO A 57 -13.56 13.31 1.29
C PRO A 57 -14.82 14.17 1.45
N THR A 58 -14.70 15.41 1.96
CA THR A 58 -15.82 16.35 2.09
C THR A 58 -15.83 17.43 1.01
N GLY A 59 -14.81 17.46 0.14
CA GLY A 59 -14.60 18.54 -0.83
C GLY A 59 -14.17 19.88 -0.22
N SER A 60 -14.05 19.95 1.12
CA SER A 60 -13.58 21.12 1.85
C SER A 60 -12.31 20.79 2.64
N ALA A 61 -11.43 21.76 2.82
CA ALA A 61 -10.21 21.55 3.60
C ALA A 61 -10.54 21.09 5.03
N LEU A 62 -9.80 20.09 5.51
CA LEU A 62 -9.91 19.57 6.88
C LEU A 62 -8.73 20.08 7.70
N ALA A 63 -9.04 20.66 8.86
CA ALA A 63 -8.01 21.00 9.84
C ALA A 63 -7.30 19.73 10.35
N MET A 64 -6.11 19.92 10.93
CA MET A 64 -5.43 18.84 11.63
C MET A 64 -6.33 18.26 12.72
N ASN A 65 -6.40 16.94 12.81
CA ASN A 65 -7.28 16.18 13.70
C ASN A 65 -8.78 16.48 13.52
N ALA A 66 -9.22 16.85 12.30
CA ALA A 66 -10.64 17.04 12.00
C ALA A 66 -11.46 15.81 12.41
N SER A 67 -12.42 16.04 13.31
CA SER A 67 -13.13 14.96 13.99
C SER A 67 -14.15 14.26 13.09
N ILE A 68 -14.32 12.95 13.34
CA ILE A 68 -15.53 12.19 12.98
C ILE A 68 -16.29 11.80 14.23
N SER A 69 -17.59 11.51 14.07
CA SER A 69 -18.49 11.12 15.16
C SER A 69 -19.00 9.69 14.95
N PRO A 70 -18.18 8.67 15.27
CA PRO A 70 -18.59 7.28 15.15
C PRO A 70 -19.56 6.87 16.28
N ASN A 71 -20.42 5.91 15.96
CA ASN A 71 -21.39 5.30 16.89
C ASN A 71 -21.19 3.78 17.03
N ILE A 72 -20.61 3.13 16.02
CA ILE A 72 -20.43 1.67 15.97
C ILE A 72 -19.00 1.38 15.53
N ALA A 73 -18.36 0.37 16.14
CA ALA A 73 -17.14 -0.26 15.63
C ALA A 73 -17.49 -1.66 15.10
N GLU A 74 -16.94 -2.06 13.96
CA GLU A 74 -17.24 -3.34 13.31
C GLU A 74 -16.02 -3.91 12.59
N LEU A 75 -15.90 -5.24 12.57
CA LEU A 75 -14.92 -5.93 11.74
C LEU A 75 -15.35 -5.87 10.27
N VAL A 76 -14.44 -5.47 9.38
CA VAL A 76 -14.65 -5.58 7.93
C VAL A 76 -14.24 -6.98 7.47
N TRP A 77 -13.00 -7.37 7.79
CA TRP A 77 -12.49 -8.72 7.55
C TRP A 77 -11.29 -9.03 8.44
N GLU A 78 -11.00 -10.32 8.66
CA GLU A 78 -9.77 -10.80 9.31
C GLU A 78 -9.20 -12.05 8.64
N THR A 79 -7.90 -12.30 8.79
CA THR A 79 -7.26 -13.55 8.38
C THR A 79 -7.47 -14.67 9.41
N SER A 80 -7.14 -15.91 9.03
CA SER A 80 -6.99 -17.05 9.97
C SER A 80 -8.29 -17.60 10.59
N GLY A 81 -9.43 -16.98 10.34
CA GLY A 81 -10.75 -17.44 10.79
C GLY A 81 -11.44 -16.45 11.72
N HIS A 82 -12.73 -16.68 11.97
CA HIS A 82 -13.53 -15.82 12.84
C HIS A 82 -12.98 -15.75 14.27
N GLU A 83 -12.86 -14.53 14.80
CA GLU A 83 -12.35 -14.19 16.14
C GLU A 83 -10.89 -14.61 16.39
N LYS A 84 -10.15 -14.94 15.33
CA LYS A 84 -8.75 -15.39 15.45
C LYS A 84 -7.77 -14.24 15.53
N ILE A 85 -8.07 -13.11 14.89
CA ILE A 85 -7.28 -11.88 14.99
C ILE A 85 -7.98 -10.89 15.92
N ILE A 86 -9.27 -10.63 15.73
CA ILE A 86 -10.05 -9.70 16.58
C ILE A 86 -11.12 -10.48 17.33
N ARG A 87 -10.89 -10.73 18.62
CA ARG A 87 -11.79 -11.51 19.47
C ARG A 87 -12.87 -10.68 20.15
N VAL A 88 -12.54 -9.45 20.51
CA VAL A 88 -13.49 -8.50 21.12
C VAL A 88 -13.33 -7.18 20.42
N LEU A 89 -14.44 -6.50 20.15
CA LEU A 89 -14.47 -5.19 19.50
C LEU A 89 -15.60 -4.34 20.06
N MET A 90 -15.30 -3.10 20.44
CA MET A 90 -16.32 -2.15 20.89
C MET A 90 -15.89 -0.70 20.70
N LEU A 91 -16.86 0.20 20.62
CA LEU A 91 -16.65 1.64 20.62
C LEU A 91 -17.04 2.22 21.99
N LYS A 92 -16.13 2.94 22.65
CA LYS A 92 -16.40 3.58 23.94
C LYS A 92 -15.58 4.86 24.11
N GLY A 93 -16.24 5.96 24.49
CA GLY A 93 -15.57 7.22 24.82
C GLY A 93 -14.72 7.81 23.70
N GLY A 94 -15.11 7.61 22.43
CA GLY A 94 -14.34 8.08 21.26
C GLY A 94 -13.16 7.18 20.87
N TYR A 95 -13.02 6.00 21.47
CA TYR A 95 -12.00 5.01 21.13
C TYR A 95 -12.63 3.72 20.64
N VAL A 96 -11.97 3.08 19.68
CA VAL A 96 -12.15 1.65 19.42
C VAL A 96 -11.33 0.92 20.46
N TYR A 97 -11.96 0.00 21.20
CA TYR A 97 -11.30 -0.98 22.04
C TYR A 97 -11.38 -2.34 21.35
N PHE A 98 -10.29 -3.09 21.35
CA PHE A 98 -10.29 -4.45 20.85
C PHE A 98 -9.33 -5.35 21.62
N ARG A 99 -9.64 -6.65 21.63
CA ARG A 99 -8.74 -7.69 22.11
C ARG A 99 -8.32 -8.57 20.94
N THR A 100 -7.03 -8.79 20.79
CA THR A 100 -6.53 -9.72 19.78
C THR A 100 -6.76 -11.17 20.20
N GLY A 101 -6.95 -12.05 19.21
CA GLY A 101 -7.05 -13.49 19.40
C GLY A 101 -5.68 -14.17 19.61
N GLU A 102 -5.68 -15.51 19.57
CA GLU A 102 -4.50 -16.32 19.89
C GLU A 102 -3.47 -16.42 18.77
N VAL A 103 -3.87 -16.07 17.53
CA VAL A 103 -3.00 -16.16 16.38
C VAL A 103 -1.92 -15.09 16.45
N LYS A 104 -0.65 -15.51 16.39
CA LYS A 104 0.53 -14.65 16.58
C LYS A 104 0.89 -13.78 15.38
N GLU A 105 0.33 -14.08 14.21
CA GLU A 105 0.61 -13.38 12.96
C GLU A 105 -0.68 -13.29 12.14
N GLY A 106 -1.08 -12.10 11.73
CA GLY A 106 -2.23 -11.94 10.86
C GLY A 106 -2.70 -10.51 10.73
N ASN A 107 -3.81 -10.34 10.00
CA ASN A 107 -4.30 -9.03 9.61
C ASN A 107 -5.80 -8.95 9.83
N ALA A 108 -6.27 -7.78 10.24
CA ALA A 108 -7.68 -7.44 10.27
C ALA A 108 -7.91 -6.00 9.81
N VAL A 109 -9.10 -5.73 9.32
CA VAL A 109 -9.58 -4.37 9.07
C VAL A 109 -10.77 -4.09 9.95
N ILE A 110 -10.67 -3.06 10.78
CA ILE A 110 -11.75 -2.57 11.63
C ILE A 110 -12.26 -1.26 11.05
N ALA A 111 -13.59 -1.09 10.99
CA ALA A 111 -14.24 0.13 10.59
C ALA A 111 -15.05 0.75 11.72
N VAL A 112 -15.26 2.06 11.65
CA VAL A 112 -16.25 2.76 12.47
C VAL A 112 -17.35 3.35 11.62
N LYS A 113 -18.58 3.34 12.13
CA LYS A 113 -19.78 3.75 11.40
C LYS A 113 -20.57 4.79 12.16
N ASN A 114 -21.32 5.61 11.43
CA ASN A 114 -22.35 6.49 12.02
C ASN A 114 -23.63 5.68 12.37
N THR A 115 -24.65 6.36 12.90
CA THR A 115 -25.95 5.77 13.22
C THR A 115 -26.71 5.20 12.01
N SER A 116 -26.43 5.68 10.79
CA SER A 116 -27.05 5.15 9.56
C SER A 116 -26.33 3.91 9.02
N GLY A 117 -25.27 3.44 9.69
CA GLY A 117 -24.48 2.29 9.26
C GLY A 117 -23.47 2.59 8.15
N ALA A 118 -23.25 3.86 7.78
CA ALA A 118 -22.22 4.24 6.82
C ALA A 118 -20.84 4.25 7.49
N ILE A 119 -19.86 3.60 6.86
CA ILE A 119 -18.47 3.61 7.33
C ILE A 119 -17.88 5.01 7.20
N LEU A 120 -17.35 5.55 8.30
CA LEU A 120 -16.70 6.85 8.35
C LEU A 120 -15.19 6.76 8.12
N TRP A 121 -14.60 5.64 8.55
CA TRP A 121 -13.18 5.32 8.38
C TRP A 121 -12.90 3.85 8.75
N SER A 122 -11.76 3.33 8.31
CA SER A 122 -11.27 1.99 8.64
C SER A 122 -9.75 1.99 8.86
N TRP A 123 -9.29 1.04 9.65
CA TRP A 123 -7.89 0.86 10.06
C TRP A 123 -7.48 -0.59 9.87
N HIS A 124 -6.21 -0.77 9.49
CA HIS A 124 -5.52 -2.05 9.43
C HIS A 124 -4.90 -2.37 10.79
N ILE A 125 -5.24 -3.54 11.34
CA ILE A 125 -4.57 -4.10 12.51
C ILE A 125 -3.62 -5.19 12.01
N TRP A 126 -2.33 -5.01 12.28
CA TRP A 126 -1.28 -5.96 11.91
C TRP A 126 -0.77 -6.67 13.15
N VAL A 127 -1.23 -7.90 13.36
CA VAL A 127 -0.76 -8.74 14.46
C VAL A 127 0.56 -9.38 14.07
N THR A 128 1.58 -9.17 14.90
CA THR A 128 2.94 -9.63 14.66
C THR A 128 3.51 -10.30 15.91
N ASN A 129 4.40 -11.26 15.69
CA ASN A 129 5.15 -11.96 16.74
C ASN A 129 6.54 -11.36 17.00
N THR A 130 6.95 -10.38 16.18
CA THR A 130 8.26 -9.73 16.18
C THR A 130 8.06 -8.22 16.17
N ASN A 131 9.04 -7.45 16.66
CA ASN A 131 8.98 -6.00 16.58
C ASN A 131 9.45 -5.52 15.20
N VAL A 132 8.52 -5.46 14.25
CA VAL A 132 8.82 -5.08 12.85
C VAL A 132 9.51 -3.72 12.75
N LEU A 133 9.17 -2.78 13.65
CA LEU A 133 9.74 -1.43 13.62
C LEU A 133 11.21 -1.38 14.08
N GLU A 134 11.64 -2.33 14.90
CA GLU A 134 13.03 -2.50 15.34
C GLU A 134 13.85 -3.34 14.35
N SER A 135 13.20 -4.13 13.50
CA SER A 135 13.84 -4.89 12.40
C SER A 135 14.13 -4.05 11.15
N ALA A 136 14.08 -2.72 11.27
CA ALA A 136 14.27 -1.83 10.15
C ALA A 136 15.68 -1.93 9.54
N GLN A 137 15.75 -1.83 8.22
CA GLN A 137 16.98 -1.92 7.44
C GLN A 137 17.39 -0.55 6.91
N THR A 138 18.69 -0.38 6.62
CA THR A 138 19.22 0.89 6.14
C THR A 138 19.50 0.81 4.63
N TYR A 139 18.69 1.53 3.86
CA TYR A 139 18.79 1.60 2.41
C TYR A 139 19.59 2.83 2.01
N ARG A 140 20.49 2.69 1.04
CA ARG A 140 21.15 3.80 0.35
C ARG A 140 20.52 3.94 -1.03
N THR A 141 20.04 5.14 -1.37
CA THR A 141 19.69 5.45 -2.75
C THR A 141 20.96 5.72 -3.55
N ASN A 142 20.94 5.34 -4.82
CA ASN A 142 22.08 5.56 -5.72
C ASN A 142 21.62 6.21 -7.03
N PRO A 143 21.08 7.44 -6.96
CA PRO A 143 20.82 8.22 -8.15
C PRO A 143 22.15 8.53 -8.84
N ARG A 144 22.24 8.20 -10.13
CA ARG A 144 23.40 8.46 -10.98
C ARG A 144 23.32 9.86 -11.58
N TRP A 145 24.44 10.31 -12.16
CA TRP A 145 24.54 11.65 -12.72
C TRP A 145 23.43 11.88 -13.75
N MET A 146 22.58 12.84 -13.43
CA MET A 146 21.57 13.38 -14.32
C MET A 146 22.12 14.66 -14.90
N ASP A 147 22.06 14.82 -16.22
CA ASP A 147 22.48 16.05 -16.89
C ASP A 147 21.73 17.25 -16.27
N PRO A 148 22.42 18.19 -15.61
CA PRO A 148 21.78 19.34 -14.96
C PRO A 148 21.04 20.26 -15.92
N THR A 149 21.35 20.19 -17.22
CA THR A 149 20.70 20.97 -18.28
C THR A 149 19.37 20.35 -18.73
N LEU A 150 19.18 19.05 -18.52
CA LEU A 150 17.94 18.31 -18.78
C LEU A 150 17.09 18.12 -17.50
N LEU A 151 17.72 18.06 -16.33
CA LEU A 151 17.12 17.80 -15.04
C LEU A 151 17.51 18.91 -14.03
N LYS A 152 16.56 19.77 -13.68
CA LYS A 152 16.80 20.92 -12.78
C LYS A 152 17.25 20.53 -11.36
N ASN A 153 16.98 19.30 -10.94
CA ASN A 153 17.34 18.77 -9.62
C ASN A 153 18.12 17.46 -9.79
N GLY A 154 19.43 17.50 -9.59
CA GLY A 154 20.21 16.28 -9.37
C GLY A 154 19.72 15.59 -8.10
N LEU A 155 19.29 14.33 -8.17
CA LEU A 155 19.00 13.54 -6.99
C LEU A 155 20.32 13.19 -6.32
N VAL A 156 20.47 13.57 -5.06
CA VAL A 156 21.65 13.27 -4.25
C VAL A 156 21.42 11.92 -3.56
N PRO A 157 22.44 11.03 -3.51
CA PRO A 157 22.36 9.81 -2.70
C PRO A 157 21.95 10.12 -1.26
N ARG A 158 21.01 9.35 -0.72
CA ARG A 158 20.53 9.49 0.64
C ARG A 158 20.29 8.13 1.29
N THR A 159 20.22 8.16 2.61
CA THR A 159 19.90 6.99 3.42
C THR A 159 18.44 7.01 3.84
N LEU A 160 17.78 5.87 3.77
CA LEU A 160 16.40 5.64 4.15
C LEU A 160 16.33 4.47 5.14
N THR A 161 15.56 4.62 6.22
CA THR A 161 15.29 3.51 7.15
C THR A 161 14.00 2.83 6.72
N MET A 162 14.08 1.60 6.23
CA MET A 162 12.96 0.86 5.62
C MET A 162 12.52 -0.30 6.53
N MET A 163 11.23 -0.65 6.52
CA MET A 163 10.80 -1.94 7.07
C MET A 163 11.46 -3.08 6.30
N ASP A 164 11.82 -4.17 6.98
CA ASP A 164 12.42 -5.36 6.35
C ASP A 164 11.42 -6.20 5.53
N ARG A 165 10.12 -5.92 5.66
CA ARG A 165 9.05 -6.68 5.00
C ARG A 165 7.90 -5.79 4.55
N ASN A 166 7.07 -6.34 3.68
CA ASN A 166 5.87 -5.66 3.20
C ASN A 166 4.85 -5.48 4.33
N LEU A 167 4.04 -4.43 4.25
CA LEU A 167 2.99 -4.15 5.22
C LEU A 167 1.98 -5.31 5.27
N GLY A 168 1.72 -5.81 6.47
CA GLY A 168 0.85 -6.97 6.70
C GLY A 168 1.53 -8.33 6.54
N ALA A 169 2.83 -8.39 6.22
CA ALA A 169 3.54 -9.66 6.07
C ALA A 169 3.85 -10.31 7.44
N ALA A 170 3.90 -11.63 7.47
CA ALA A 170 4.32 -12.39 8.65
C ALA A 170 5.84 -12.59 8.67
N GLY A 171 6.46 -12.75 7.49
CA GLY A 171 7.90 -12.96 7.34
C GLY A 171 8.55 -11.94 6.41
N ASN A 172 9.88 -11.94 6.39
CA ASN A 172 10.71 -11.09 5.54
C ASN A 172 11.55 -11.90 4.52
N GLU A 173 11.33 -13.21 4.42
CA GLU A 173 12.13 -14.14 3.61
C GLU A 173 11.26 -15.28 3.08
N ALA A 174 11.65 -15.92 1.97
CA ALA A 174 10.98 -17.10 1.46
C ALA A 174 11.88 -18.06 0.68
N SER A 175 11.74 -19.36 0.99
CA SER A 175 12.46 -20.45 0.32
C SER A 175 11.52 -21.51 -0.29
N ASP A 176 10.22 -21.41 -0.03
CA ASP A 176 9.18 -22.31 -0.53
C ASP A 176 7.82 -21.58 -0.65
N ALA A 177 6.79 -22.27 -1.14
CA ALA A 177 5.46 -21.70 -1.32
C ALA A 177 4.77 -21.25 -0.01
N ASN A 178 5.05 -21.93 1.11
CA ASN A 178 4.45 -21.64 2.41
C ASN A 178 5.05 -20.35 3.00
N THR A 179 6.38 -20.24 2.98
CA THR A 179 7.13 -19.06 3.41
C THR A 179 6.90 -17.88 2.47
N ALA A 180 6.76 -18.10 1.16
CA ALA A 180 6.43 -17.05 0.19
C ALA A 180 5.11 -16.37 0.54
N SER A 181 4.03 -17.14 0.76
CA SER A 181 2.73 -16.57 1.13
C SER A 181 2.79 -15.74 2.42
N ARG A 182 3.64 -16.12 3.38
CA ARG A 182 3.89 -15.36 4.61
C ARG A 182 4.67 -14.06 4.39
N ALA A 183 5.48 -13.96 3.35
CA ALA A 183 6.29 -12.79 3.03
C ALA A 183 5.55 -11.71 2.21
N PHE A 184 4.44 -12.06 1.54
CA PHE A 184 3.77 -11.18 0.56
C PHE A 184 3.22 -9.88 1.15
N GLY A 185 2.61 -9.94 2.34
CA GLY A 185 1.89 -8.83 2.93
C GLY A 185 0.48 -8.68 2.37
N LEU A 186 -0.01 -7.45 2.25
CA LEU A 186 -1.33 -7.13 1.70
C LEU A 186 -1.19 -6.24 0.46
N TYR A 187 -2.23 -6.20 -0.37
CA TYR A 187 -2.27 -5.32 -1.54
C TYR A 187 -2.99 -4.01 -1.25
N TYR A 188 -2.54 -2.95 -1.90
CA TYR A 188 -3.13 -1.61 -1.83
C TYR A 188 -3.23 -1.03 -3.24
N GLN A 189 -4.32 -0.34 -3.53
CA GLN A 189 -4.42 0.49 -4.73
C GLN A 189 -3.76 1.84 -4.47
N PHE A 190 -3.11 2.41 -5.49
CA PHE A 190 -2.31 3.62 -5.34
C PHE A 190 -3.11 4.76 -4.69
N GLY A 191 -2.63 5.32 -3.59
CA GLY A 191 -3.31 6.41 -2.86
C GLY A 191 -4.43 5.98 -1.90
N ARG A 192 -4.75 4.68 -1.78
CA ARG A 192 -5.74 4.17 -0.81
C ARG A 192 -5.07 3.64 0.46
N LYS A 193 -5.75 3.81 1.60
CA LYS A 193 -5.33 3.27 2.89
C LYS A 193 -5.76 1.83 3.15
N ASP A 194 -6.77 1.34 2.43
CA ASP A 194 -7.44 0.09 2.75
C ASP A 194 -6.74 -1.10 2.11
N PRO A 195 -6.37 -2.13 2.89
CA PRO A 195 -5.74 -3.32 2.35
C PRO A 195 -6.74 -4.29 1.71
N PHE A 196 -6.23 -5.03 0.72
CA PHE A 196 -6.85 -6.16 0.07
C PHE A 196 -6.04 -7.44 0.33
N PRO A 197 -6.67 -8.63 0.34
CA PRO A 197 -5.95 -9.88 0.47
C PRO A 197 -4.95 -10.05 -0.68
N SER A 198 -3.74 -10.49 -0.34
CA SER A 198 -2.70 -10.82 -1.32
C SER A 198 -2.93 -12.18 -1.96
N GLY A 199 -2.07 -12.51 -2.93
CA GLY A 199 -2.02 -13.85 -3.49
C GLY A 199 -1.59 -14.90 -2.48
N LYS A 200 -1.81 -16.17 -2.85
CA LYS A 200 -1.26 -17.32 -2.14
C LYS A 200 -0.52 -18.21 -3.14
N MET A 201 0.59 -18.78 -2.70
CA MET A 201 1.33 -19.75 -3.50
C MET A 201 1.05 -21.16 -3.00
N GLY A 202 0.75 -22.07 -3.92
CA GLY A 202 0.43 -23.46 -3.60
C GLY A 202 -0.98 -23.64 -3.00
N GLY A 203 -1.44 -24.88 -2.94
CA GLY A 203 -2.70 -25.25 -2.27
C GLY A 203 -3.98 -24.93 -3.04
N GLY A 204 -3.92 -24.59 -4.34
CA GLY A 204 -5.10 -24.44 -5.21
C GLY A 204 -6.01 -23.24 -4.92
N VAL A 205 -5.63 -22.36 -3.98
CA VAL A 205 -6.35 -21.13 -3.65
C VAL A 205 -5.59 -19.93 -4.19
N GLU A 206 -6.30 -18.98 -4.80
CA GLU A 206 -5.69 -17.81 -5.46
C GLU A 206 -5.24 -16.72 -4.48
N CYS A 207 -5.94 -16.55 -3.35
CA CYS A 207 -5.67 -15.52 -2.35
C CYS A 207 -5.48 -16.08 -0.94
N ILE A 208 -4.92 -15.26 -0.05
CA ILE A 208 -4.99 -15.55 1.38
C ILE A 208 -6.45 -15.60 1.85
N GLU A 209 -6.75 -16.49 2.78
CA GLU A 209 -8.10 -16.64 3.33
C GLU A 209 -8.42 -15.48 4.27
N ILE A 210 -9.52 -14.79 3.97
CA ILE A 210 -10.08 -13.75 4.83
C ILE A 210 -11.55 -14.07 5.12
N TYR A 211 -12.00 -13.65 6.29
CA TYR A 211 -13.31 -13.94 6.82
C TYR A 211 -14.02 -12.64 7.17
N ASP A 212 -15.31 -12.55 6.87
CA ASP A 212 -16.14 -11.41 7.26
C ASP A 212 -16.49 -11.45 8.76
N LYS A 213 -17.21 -10.43 9.22
CA LYS A 213 -17.70 -10.34 10.61
C LYS A 213 -18.61 -11.47 11.06
N ALA A 214 -19.20 -12.24 10.15
CA ALA A 214 -20.03 -13.39 10.45
C ALA A 214 -19.24 -14.71 10.37
N GLY A 215 -17.94 -14.63 10.08
CA GLY A 215 -17.07 -15.79 9.94
C GLY A 215 -17.17 -16.50 8.60
N ASN A 216 -17.79 -15.89 7.59
CA ASN A 216 -17.85 -16.47 6.25
C ASN A 216 -16.51 -16.26 5.55
N LEU A 217 -15.96 -17.32 4.96
CA LEU A 217 -14.80 -17.22 4.08
C LEU A 217 -15.16 -16.40 2.83
N LEU A 218 -14.31 -15.43 2.47
CA LEU A 218 -14.44 -14.65 1.24
C LEU A 218 -13.38 -15.09 0.22
N PRO A 219 -13.65 -16.12 -0.61
CA PRO A 219 -12.73 -16.51 -1.67
C PRO A 219 -12.66 -15.46 -2.79
N MET A 220 -11.65 -15.53 -3.66
CA MET A 220 -11.52 -14.61 -4.80
C MET A 220 -12.77 -14.50 -5.68
N ALA A 221 -13.49 -15.62 -5.89
CA ALA A 221 -14.75 -15.60 -6.63
C ALA A 221 -15.79 -14.65 -6.01
N THR A 222 -15.89 -14.61 -4.68
CA THR A 222 -16.75 -13.68 -3.94
C THR A 222 -16.20 -12.26 -4.03
N LEU A 223 -14.89 -12.07 -3.86
CA LEU A 223 -14.23 -10.76 -3.90
C LEU A 223 -14.27 -10.08 -5.28
N LYS A 224 -14.50 -10.84 -6.34
CA LYS A 224 -14.75 -10.34 -7.70
C LYS A 224 -16.23 -10.06 -8.00
N GLY A 225 -17.12 -10.44 -7.09
CA GLY A 225 -18.54 -10.16 -7.20
C GLY A 225 -18.82 -8.66 -7.09
N SER A 226 -19.99 -8.25 -7.58
CA SER A 226 -20.41 -6.84 -7.64
C SER A 226 -20.51 -6.14 -6.28
N THR A 227 -20.49 -6.89 -5.17
CA THR A 227 -20.40 -6.38 -3.80
C THR A 227 -19.02 -5.80 -3.50
N PHE A 228 -17.95 -6.46 -3.94
CA PHE A 228 -16.56 -6.15 -3.59
C PHE A 228 -15.71 -5.70 -4.77
N GLN A 229 -16.31 -5.57 -5.94
CA GLN A 229 -15.65 -5.09 -7.14
C GLN A 229 -16.57 -4.19 -7.95
N LYS A 230 -16.04 -3.04 -8.36
CA LYS A 230 -16.73 -2.04 -9.20
C LYS A 230 -15.78 -1.51 -10.25
N THR A 231 -16.31 -1.02 -11.37
CA THR A 231 -15.51 -0.19 -12.26
C THR A 231 -15.47 1.26 -11.78
N ALA A 232 -14.48 2.04 -12.23
CA ALA A 232 -14.42 3.46 -11.90
C ALA A 232 -15.68 4.22 -12.35
N ALA A 233 -16.31 3.81 -13.45
CA ALA A 233 -17.57 4.41 -13.93
C ALA A 233 -18.79 4.07 -13.06
N GLN A 234 -18.75 2.97 -12.31
CA GLN A 234 -19.85 2.52 -11.44
C GLN A 234 -19.85 3.18 -10.06
N VAL A 235 -18.75 3.83 -9.67
CA VAL A 235 -18.68 4.55 -8.40
C VAL A 235 -19.07 6.02 -8.58
N PRO A 236 -19.59 6.70 -7.54
CA PRO A 236 -19.84 8.14 -7.59
C PRO A 236 -18.59 8.91 -8.02
N HIS A 237 -18.75 9.78 -9.01
CA HIS A 237 -17.63 10.48 -9.65
C HIS A 237 -17.97 11.90 -10.10
N THR A 238 -19.01 12.54 -9.53
CA THR A 238 -19.31 13.94 -9.88
C THR A 238 -18.22 14.91 -9.38
N SER A 239 -17.46 14.48 -8.36
CA SER A 239 -16.28 15.17 -7.84
C SER A 239 -15.24 14.18 -7.32
N VAL A 240 -14.00 14.65 -7.15
CA VAL A 240 -12.93 13.88 -6.47
C VAL A 240 -13.37 13.47 -5.06
N ALA A 241 -14.04 14.38 -4.34
CA ALA A 241 -14.49 14.15 -2.97
C ALA A 241 -15.49 12.99 -2.89
N GLU A 242 -16.46 12.91 -3.81
CA GLU A 242 -17.43 11.80 -3.83
C GLU A 242 -16.76 10.45 -4.10
N ASN A 243 -15.81 10.40 -5.04
CA ASN A 243 -15.10 9.16 -5.36
C ASN A 243 -14.25 8.68 -4.17
N ILE A 244 -13.49 9.60 -3.55
CA ILE A 244 -12.74 9.32 -2.32
C ILE A 244 -13.68 8.84 -1.21
N ALA A 245 -14.78 9.57 -0.95
CA ALA A 245 -15.76 9.22 0.08
C ALA A 245 -16.34 7.82 -0.14
N TYR A 246 -16.63 7.44 -1.39
CA TYR A 246 -17.09 6.10 -1.72
C TYR A 246 -16.09 5.02 -1.29
N THR A 247 -14.80 5.19 -1.60
CA THR A 247 -13.79 4.20 -1.23
C THR A 247 -13.57 4.09 0.28
N ILE A 248 -13.76 5.19 1.03
CA ILE A 248 -13.74 5.18 2.51
C ILE A 248 -14.93 4.40 3.05
N MET A 249 -16.12 4.60 2.48
CA MET A 249 -17.34 3.90 2.89
C MET A 249 -17.32 2.41 2.53
N ASN A 250 -16.46 2.00 1.59
CA ASN A 250 -16.41 0.65 1.04
C ASN A 250 -14.95 0.11 1.02
N PRO A 251 -14.34 -0.14 2.19
CA PRO A 251 -12.91 -0.41 2.30
C PRO A 251 -12.46 -1.68 1.58
N LEU A 252 -13.32 -2.70 1.47
CA LEU A 252 -13.02 -3.95 0.74
C LEU A 252 -13.44 -3.93 -0.75
N THR A 253 -14.02 -2.83 -1.24
CA THR A 253 -14.39 -2.72 -2.66
C THR A 253 -13.17 -2.35 -3.50
N PHE A 254 -12.80 -3.24 -4.42
CA PHE A 254 -11.70 -3.07 -5.35
C PHE A 254 -12.19 -2.43 -6.65
N ILE A 255 -11.55 -1.35 -7.08
CA ILE A 255 -11.95 -0.62 -8.28
C ILE A 255 -11.13 -1.10 -9.47
N ILE A 256 -11.80 -1.56 -10.53
CA ILE A 256 -11.16 -2.03 -11.76
C ILE A 256 -11.38 -1.08 -12.92
N TYR A 257 -10.56 -1.25 -13.95
CA TYR A 257 -10.70 -0.72 -15.29
C TYR A 257 -10.74 -1.90 -16.28
N PRO A 258 -11.93 -2.39 -16.68
CA PRO A 258 -12.03 -3.40 -17.72
C PRO A 258 -11.74 -2.80 -19.11
N ALA A 259 -11.26 -3.65 -20.04
CA ALA A 259 -11.10 -3.23 -21.43
C ALA A 259 -12.44 -2.81 -22.03
N GLY A 260 -12.49 -1.63 -22.65
CA GLY A 260 -13.72 -1.05 -23.22
C GLY A 260 -14.55 -0.24 -22.23
N ASP A 261 -14.05 0.03 -21.01
CA ASP A 261 -14.67 1.00 -20.11
C ASP A 261 -14.60 2.42 -20.71
N THR A 262 -15.58 3.26 -20.36
CA THR A 262 -15.66 4.66 -20.77
C THR A 262 -14.59 5.53 -20.11
N ASP A 263 -14.12 5.15 -18.92
CA ASP A 263 -12.98 5.81 -18.28
C ASP A 263 -11.66 5.16 -18.66
N VAL A 264 -10.85 5.82 -19.48
CA VAL A 264 -9.53 5.33 -19.91
C VAL A 264 -8.38 5.83 -19.01
N SER A 265 -8.67 6.33 -17.81
CA SER A 265 -7.66 6.88 -16.89
C SER A 265 -6.71 5.82 -16.33
N VAL A 266 -7.12 4.54 -16.32
CA VAL A 266 -6.48 3.42 -15.60
C VAL A 266 -6.18 3.74 -14.13
N ASN A 267 -7.03 4.57 -13.55
CA ASN A 267 -7.00 5.02 -12.18
C ASN A 267 -8.34 4.66 -11.53
N TRP A 268 -8.35 4.43 -10.21
CA TRP A 268 -9.61 4.18 -9.51
C TRP A 268 -10.40 5.48 -9.33
N LEU A 269 -9.70 6.63 -9.34
CA LEU A 269 -10.33 7.94 -9.49
C LEU A 269 -10.74 8.14 -10.94
N TYR A 270 -12.05 8.23 -11.16
CA TYR A 270 -12.63 8.38 -12.49
C TYR A 270 -12.04 9.57 -13.23
N GLY A 271 -11.56 9.35 -14.46
CA GLY A 271 -11.02 10.40 -15.32
C GLY A 271 -9.68 10.96 -14.85
N ALA A 272 -9.00 10.37 -13.86
CA ALA A 272 -7.74 10.88 -13.33
C ALA A 272 -6.54 10.58 -14.24
N SER A 273 -6.46 11.24 -15.40
CA SER A 273 -5.33 11.15 -16.32
C SER A 273 -4.93 12.53 -16.87
N PRO A 274 -3.62 12.82 -17.02
CA PRO A 274 -3.15 14.09 -17.55
C PRO A 274 -3.41 14.22 -19.07
N LEU A 275 -3.86 13.15 -19.73
CA LEU A 275 -4.01 13.07 -21.19
C LEU A 275 -5.47 13.23 -21.67
N ILE A 276 -6.46 13.10 -20.78
CA ILE A 276 -7.87 12.93 -21.19
C ILE A 276 -8.87 13.82 -20.44
N SER A 277 -8.48 14.47 -19.35
CA SER A 277 -9.39 15.28 -18.53
C SER A 277 -8.68 16.51 -17.96
N SER A 278 -9.41 17.34 -17.19
CA SER A 278 -8.78 18.37 -16.37
C SER A 278 -7.71 17.71 -15.48
N PRO A 279 -6.44 18.13 -15.58
CA PRO A 279 -5.35 17.51 -14.83
C PRO A 279 -5.54 17.67 -13.32
N THR A 280 -6.51 18.44 -12.85
CA THR A 280 -6.86 18.59 -11.43
C THR A 280 -7.15 17.25 -10.74
N ILE A 281 -7.96 16.37 -11.34
CA ILE A 281 -8.30 15.07 -10.73
C ILE A 281 -7.04 14.19 -10.63
N TRP A 282 -6.27 14.15 -11.71
CA TRP A 282 -5.01 13.42 -11.73
C TRP A 282 -3.99 13.98 -10.72
N ARG A 283 -3.88 15.31 -10.60
CA ARG A 283 -3.06 15.99 -9.59
C ARG A 283 -3.50 15.64 -8.17
N SER A 284 -4.79 15.59 -7.88
CA SER A 284 -5.31 15.10 -6.59
C SER A 284 -4.85 13.66 -6.32
N SER A 285 -4.91 12.78 -7.33
CA SER A 285 -4.50 11.38 -7.17
C SER A 285 -3.03 11.19 -6.83
N ASN A 286 -2.16 12.13 -7.24
CA ASN A 286 -0.73 12.10 -6.91
C ASN A 286 -0.48 12.30 -5.41
N LYS A 287 -1.25 13.21 -4.81
CA LYS A 287 -1.08 13.71 -3.44
C LYS A 287 -1.58 12.79 -2.36
N LEU A 288 -2.31 11.73 -2.72
CA LEU A 288 -3.02 10.89 -1.76
C LEU A 288 -2.08 10.20 -0.76
N TRP A 289 -0.87 9.79 -1.13
CA TRP A 289 0.11 9.24 -0.18
C TRP A 289 1.22 10.21 0.20
N GLY A 290 1.01 11.52 -0.03
CA GLY A 290 2.01 12.54 0.28
C GLY A 290 3.11 12.66 -0.76
N GLY A 291 2.99 12.01 -1.91
CA GLY A 291 3.86 12.27 -3.06
C GLY A 291 3.31 13.41 -3.92
N ASP A 292 4.18 14.14 -4.60
CA ASP A 292 3.77 15.10 -5.63
C ASP A 292 4.89 15.26 -6.65
N LEU A 293 4.61 15.88 -7.80
CA LEU A 293 5.65 16.28 -8.75
C LEU A 293 6.25 17.62 -8.33
N ASN A 294 7.55 17.81 -8.59
CA ASN A 294 8.16 19.13 -8.44
C ASN A 294 7.65 20.10 -9.51
N ASN A 295 7.40 19.61 -10.72
CA ASN A 295 6.90 20.39 -11.83
C ASN A 295 5.86 19.61 -12.64
N TYR A 296 4.75 20.27 -12.95
CA TYR A 296 3.66 19.76 -13.78
C TYR A 296 3.74 20.18 -15.26
N MET A 297 4.71 21.02 -15.61
CA MET A 297 4.85 21.69 -16.92
C MET A 297 6.18 21.37 -17.61
N SER A 298 7.01 20.46 -17.10
CA SER A 298 8.29 20.18 -17.74
C SER A 298 8.06 19.55 -19.12
N GLU A 299 8.70 20.05 -20.17
CA GLU A 299 8.76 19.40 -21.49
C GLU A 299 9.47 18.03 -21.45
N TYR A 300 9.97 17.63 -20.28
CA TYR A 300 10.72 16.41 -20.05
C TYR A 300 9.92 15.47 -19.11
N PRO A 301 9.64 14.23 -19.52
CA PRO A 301 8.94 13.23 -18.70
C PRO A 301 9.92 12.61 -17.70
N LEU A 302 10.27 13.34 -16.65
CA LEU A 302 11.32 12.92 -15.74
C LEU A 302 10.76 11.95 -14.68
N GLY A 303 10.99 10.65 -14.87
CA GLY A 303 10.90 9.69 -13.79
C GLY A 303 11.83 10.12 -12.65
N LEU A 304 11.34 10.07 -11.40
CA LEU A 304 12.03 10.51 -10.19
C LEU A 304 12.03 12.02 -9.88
N ASP A 305 11.40 12.88 -10.71
CA ASP A 305 11.18 14.30 -10.36
C ASP A 305 9.95 14.50 -9.46
N SER A 306 9.98 13.85 -8.31
CA SER A 306 8.94 13.90 -7.29
C SER A 306 9.45 14.50 -5.99
N LYS A 307 8.51 14.93 -5.15
CA LYS A 307 8.74 15.38 -3.78
C LYS A 307 7.80 14.66 -2.84
N PHE A 308 8.22 14.57 -1.59
CA PHE A 308 7.36 14.18 -0.49
C PHE A 308 6.83 15.45 0.18
N THR A 309 5.51 15.59 0.26
CA THR A 309 4.80 16.74 0.84
C THR A 309 4.32 16.47 2.26
N GLY A 310 4.69 15.33 2.83
CA GLY A 310 4.28 14.89 4.17
C GLY A 310 3.21 13.80 4.11
N LYS A 311 3.20 12.95 5.14
CA LYS A 311 2.25 11.84 5.25
C LYS A 311 0.82 12.38 5.34
N THR A 312 -0.09 11.89 4.49
CA THR A 312 -1.50 12.29 4.53
C THR A 312 -2.35 11.31 5.35
N ILE A 313 -3.64 11.64 5.49
CA ILE A 313 -4.61 10.73 6.09
C ILE A 313 -4.81 9.43 5.29
N TYR A 314 -4.31 9.27 4.05
CA TYR A 314 -4.50 8.03 3.27
C TYR A 314 -3.28 7.12 3.22
N ASP A 315 -2.15 7.55 3.77
CA ASP A 315 -0.95 6.71 3.84
C ASP A 315 -1.22 5.50 4.76
N PRO A 316 -1.14 4.24 4.26
CA PRO A 316 -1.45 3.04 5.03
C PRO A 316 -0.44 2.70 6.12
N CYS A 317 0.73 3.35 6.18
CA CYS A 317 1.80 2.94 7.08
C CYS A 317 1.50 3.25 8.56
N PRO A 318 2.14 2.53 9.50
CA PRO A 318 2.07 2.82 10.92
C PRO A 318 2.57 4.21 11.32
N TYR A 319 2.32 4.60 12.57
CA TYR A 319 2.82 5.87 13.11
C TYR A 319 4.34 5.97 13.01
N GLY A 320 4.87 7.10 12.54
CA GLY A 320 6.31 7.32 12.31
C GLY A 320 6.86 6.70 11.03
N TRP A 321 5.99 6.15 10.17
CA TRP A 321 6.34 5.53 8.89
C TRP A 321 5.43 6.04 7.76
N CYS A 322 5.93 6.12 6.54
CA CYS A 322 5.19 6.53 5.34
C CYS A 322 5.56 5.68 4.12
N LEU A 323 4.84 5.87 3.01
CA LEU A 323 5.18 5.26 1.74
C LEU A 323 6.55 5.74 1.23
N PRO A 324 7.36 4.84 0.66
CA PRO A 324 8.71 5.15 0.25
C PRO A 324 8.69 6.08 -0.98
N PRO A 325 9.64 7.03 -1.09
CA PRO A 325 9.79 7.86 -2.27
C PRO A 325 10.24 7.03 -3.49
N GLN A 326 10.04 7.55 -4.70
CA GLN A 326 10.27 6.81 -5.95
C GLN A 326 11.74 6.34 -6.15
N ASP A 327 12.70 7.07 -5.60
CA ASP A 327 14.14 6.83 -5.72
C ASP A 327 14.67 5.73 -4.77
N THR A 328 13.81 5.20 -3.89
CA THR A 328 14.16 4.24 -2.83
C THR A 328 14.97 3.04 -3.33
N TRP A 329 14.63 2.52 -4.51
CA TRP A 329 15.20 1.27 -5.02
C TRP A 329 16.32 1.47 -6.05
N THR A 330 16.74 2.71 -6.31
CA THR A 330 17.74 3.04 -7.34
C THR A 330 19.05 2.25 -7.19
N ASN A 331 19.37 1.78 -5.98
CA ASN A 331 20.53 0.94 -5.71
C ASN A 331 20.36 -0.53 -6.10
N PHE A 332 19.19 -0.98 -6.58
CA PHE A 332 18.94 -2.39 -6.94
C PHE A 332 19.55 -2.77 -8.29
N THR A 333 20.00 -1.78 -9.06
CA THR A 333 20.76 -2.00 -10.29
C THR A 333 22.04 -1.18 -10.30
N THR A 334 23.04 -1.63 -11.05
CA THR A 334 24.34 -0.97 -11.22
C THR A 334 24.45 -0.23 -12.57
N THR A 335 23.34 -0.08 -13.30
CA THR A 335 23.28 0.45 -14.68
C THR A 335 23.73 1.92 -14.78
N GLU A 336 24.96 2.18 -15.21
CA GLU A 336 25.55 3.54 -15.19
C GLU A 336 24.84 4.57 -16.11
N ASN A 337 24.09 4.08 -17.11
CA ASN A 337 23.33 4.84 -18.12
C ASN A 337 22.24 3.89 -18.69
N PRO A 338 20.99 4.31 -19.01
CA PRO A 338 20.00 3.39 -19.56
C PRO A 338 20.60 2.70 -20.77
N LEU A 339 20.64 1.36 -20.76
CA LEU A 339 21.13 0.59 -21.91
C LEU A 339 20.24 0.94 -23.11
N GLY A 340 20.73 1.83 -23.99
CA GLY A 340 20.06 2.22 -25.23
C GLY A 340 19.38 3.60 -25.23
N ALA A 341 19.65 4.49 -24.27
CA ALA A 341 19.34 5.91 -24.47
C ALA A 341 20.13 6.39 -25.70
N SER A 342 19.42 6.59 -26.79
CA SER A 342 19.92 7.39 -27.89
C SER A 342 20.28 8.78 -27.35
N THR A 343 21.06 9.56 -28.07
CA THR A 343 21.24 10.99 -27.77
C THR A 343 19.93 11.79 -27.98
N ALA A 344 18.76 11.14 -28.01
CA ALA A 344 17.48 11.79 -28.20
C ALA A 344 17.03 12.46 -26.90
N LYS A 345 16.43 13.63 -27.09
CA LYS A 345 15.90 14.54 -26.08
C LYS A 345 14.78 13.94 -25.20
N ASP A 346 14.35 12.71 -25.49
CA ASP A 346 13.19 12.02 -24.89
C ASP A 346 13.56 10.83 -23.98
N ASP A 347 14.86 10.59 -23.72
CA ASP A 347 15.30 9.41 -22.98
C ASP A 347 15.21 9.57 -21.44
N TYR A 348 14.26 8.83 -20.87
CA TYR A 348 13.95 8.72 -19.44
C TYR A 348 15.17 8.29 -18.61
N VAL A 349 15.27 8.77 -17.36
CA VAL A 349 16.16 8.18 -16.36
C VAL A 349 15.58 6.83 -15.94
N SER A 350 15.87 5.79 -16.71
CA SER A 350 15.48 4.41 -16.41
C SER A 350 16.67 3.65 -15.84
N TYR A 351 16.56 3.22 -14.59
CA TYR A 351 17.51 2.30 -13.98
C TYR A 351 17.18 0.84 -14.29
N ALA A 352 16.22 0.60 -15.18
CA ALA A 352 15.78 -0.73 -15.55
C ALA A 352 16.86 -1.46 -16.37
N THR A 353 16.95 -2.77 -16.17
CA THR A 353 17.85 -3.62 -16.95
C THR A 353 17.32 -5.05 -17.01
N THR A 354 17.53 -5.68 -18.17
CA THR A 354 17.31 -7.12 -18.38
C THR A 354 18.62 -7.90 -18.33
N ASN A 355 19.77 -7.21 -18.26
CA ASN A 355 21.08 -7.85 -18.17
C ASN A 355 21.43 -8.10 -16.69
N PRO A 356 21.51 -9.37 -16.24
CA PRO A 356 21.70 -9.70 -14.83
C PRO A 356 23.03 -9.25 -14.24
N LEU A 357 24.05 -8.94 -15.07
CA LEU A 357 25.32 -8.37 -14.59
C LEU A 357 25.11 -7.07 -13.82
N TYR A 358 24.07 -6.31 -14.20
CA TYR A 358 23.71 -5.05 -13.56
C TYR A 358 22.74 -5.21 -12.39
N TYR A 359 22.35 -6.43 -12.00
CA TYR A 359 21.57 -6.60 -10.78
C TYR A 359 22.48 -6.40 -9.58
N ASN A 360 22.09 -5.51 -8.66
CA ASN A 360 22.80 -5.35 -7.39
C ASN A 360 22.36 -6.43 -6.41
N SER A 361 22.61 -7.69 -6.77
CA SER A 361 22.20 -8.89 -6.04
C SER A 361 23.43 -9.74 -5.72
N PRO A 362 23.33 -10.68 -4.76
CA PRO A 362 24.35 -11.70 -4.53
C PRO A 362 24.71 -12.45 -5.82
N SER A 363 25.97 -12.88 -5.96
CA SER A 363 26.50 -13.46 -7.20
C SER A 363 25.68 -14.63 -7.74
N GLY A 364 25.16 -15.51 -6.86
CA GLY A 364 24.30 -16.64 -7.23
C GLY A 364 22.90 -16.25 -7.73
N GLU A 365 22.47 -15.01 -7.51
CA GLU A 365 21.15 -14.49 -7.87
C GLU A 365 21.17 -13.46 -8.99
N LYS A 366 22.37 -13.11 -9.51
CA LYS A 366 22.54 -12.30 -10.71
C LYS A 366 22.15 -13.09 -11.97
N ARG A 367 20.88 -13.46 -12.09
CA ARG A 367 20.34 -14.24 -13.20
C ARG A 367 18.93 -13.84 -13.61
N ASN A 368 18.60 -14.22 -14.83
CA ASN A 368 17.23 -14.33 -15.30
C ASN A 368 16.74 -15.76 -15.14
N TYR A 369 15.43 -15.92 -15.12
CA TYR A 369 14.73 -17.18 -14.98
C TYR A 369 13.89 -17.46 -16.21
N ASP A 370 13.79 -18.73 -16.58
CA ASP A 370 12.87 -19.16 -17.64
C ASP A 370 11.42 -18.89 -17.23
N SER A 371 10.55 -18.62 -18.21
CA SER A 371 9.15 -18.27 -17.96
C SER A 371 8.39 -19.31 -17.13
N SER A 372 8.74 -20.59 -17.24
CA SER A 372 8.16 -21.70 -16.48
C SER A 372 8.64 -21.81 -15.03
N THR A 373 9.73 -21.14 -14.66
CA THR A 373 10.28 -21.21 -13.30
C THR A 373 9.37 -20.45 -12.35
N VAL A 374 9.01 -21.02 -11.20
CA VAL A 374 8.40 -20.24 -10.12
C VAL A 374 9.51 -19.64 -9.27
N ILE A 375 9.45 -18.32 -9.01
CA ILE A 375 10.37 -17.64 -8.10
C ILE A 375 9.62 -17.23 -6.83
N PHE A 376 10.27 -17.28 -5.67
CA PHE A 376 9.65 -16.82 -4.41
C PHE A 376 9.89 -15.33 -4.14
N GLY A 377 10.92 -14.76 -4.77
CA GLY A 377 11.33 -13.38 -4.67
C GLY A 377 12.76 -13.19 -5.18
N ARG A 378 13.37 -12.05 -4.84
CA ARG A 378 14.75 -11.71 -5.18
C ARG A 378 15.44 -10.97 -4.05
N HIS A 379 16.73 -11.18 -3.91
CA HIS A 379 17.60 -10.45 -2.99
C HIS A 379 18.32 -9.29 -3.67
N PHE A 380 18.41 -8.16 -2.97
CA PHE A 380 19.17 -7.00 -3.41
C PHE A 380 20.06 -6.47 -2.28
N TYR A 381 21.28 -6.07 -2.60
CA TYR A 381 22.10 -5.28 -1.69
C TYR A 381 21.49 -3.90 -1.53
N ILE A 382 21.29 -3.48 -0.28
CA ILE A 382 20.57 -2.24 0.04
C ILE A 382 21.49 -1.14 0.59
N SER A 383 22.69 -1.49 1.04
CA SER A 383 23.62 -0.56 1.69
C SER A 383 24.69 -0.04 0.72
N GLU A 384 25.30 -0.94 -0.04
CA GLU A 384 26.35 -0.61 -1.01
C GLU A 384 26.21 -1.45 -2.29
N ILE A 385 26.99 -1.11 -3.32
CA ILE A 385 27.03 -1.88 -4.57
C ILE A 385 27.87 -3.14 -4.35
N GLY A 386 27.26 -4.31 -4.59
CA GLY A 386 27.91 -5.62 -4.57
C GLY A 386 28.23 -6.21 -3.21
N LYS A 387 27.88 -5.54 -2.10
CA LYS A 387 28.16 -6.02 -0.73
C LYS A 387 27.25 -5.35 0.32
N GLY A 388 27.31 -5.87 1.53
CA GLY A 388 26.62 -5.33 2.71
C GLY A 388 25.27 -5.99 2.97
N GLU A 389 24.40 -5.27 3.68
CA GLU A 389 23.06 -5.74 4.02
C GLU A 389 22.22 -6.04 2.77
N ILE A 390 21.37 -7.06 2.86
CA ILE A 390 20.49 -7.55 1.80
C ILE A 390 19.03 -7.41 2.25
N ALA A 391 18.16 -7.04 1.32
CA ALA A 391 16.72 -7.14 1.48
C ALA A 391 16.11 -8.13 0.48
N PHE A 392 15.15 -8.90 0.96
CA PHE A 392 14.32 -9.78 0.14
C PHE A 392 13.04 -9.06 -0.31
N TYR A 393 12.71 -9.17 -1.60
CA TYR A 393 11.45 -8.72 -2.16
C TYR A 393 10.67 -9.91 -2.71
N PRO A 394 9.53 -10.26 -2.10
CA PRO A 394 8.78 -11.43 -2.49
C PRO A 394 8.12 -11.26 -3.86
N ALA A 395 8.03 -12.36 -4.61
CA ALA A 395 7.37 -12.43 -5.91
C ALA A 395 5.85 -12.52 -5.74
N THR A 396 5.26 -11.49 -5.17
CA THR A 396 3.85 -11.50 -4.79
C THR A 396 2.92 -11.46 -6.01
N GLY A 397 3.33 -10.91 -7.15
CA GLY A 397 2.42 -10.64 -8.26
C GLY A 397 1.52 -9.44 -7.96
N CYS A 398 0.23 -9.52 -8.33
CA CYS A 398 -0.71 -8.42 -8.10
C CYS A 398 -2.16 -8.86 -8.00
N ARG A 399 -3.01 -7.94 -7.51
CA ARG A 399 -4.43 -7.96 -7.87
C ARG A 399 -4.64 -7.06 -9.09
N SER A 400 -5.11 -7.66 -10.17
CA SER A 400 -5.23 -7.05 -11.48
C SER A 400 -6.29 -5.96 -11.48
N GLY A 401 -5.88 -4.73 -11.76
CA GLY A 401 -6.80 -3.63 -11.99
C GLY A 401 -7.67 -3.82 -13.25
N LYS A 402 -7.36 -4.79 -14.13
CA LYS A 402 -8.13 -5.02 -15.36
C LYS A 402 -9.39 -5.86 -15.13
N LYS A 403 -9.28 -6.90 -14.29
CA LYS A 403 -10.34 -7.90 -14.08
C LYS A 403 -10.55 -8.32 -12.63
N GLY A 404 -9.67 -7.88 -11.72
CA GLY A 404 -9.76 -8.10 -10.28
C GLY A 404 -9.19 -9.43 -9.79
N ASP A 405 -8.71 -10.29 -10.69
CA ASP A 405 -8.01 -11.54 -10.38
C ASP A 405 -6.67 -11.29 -9.69
N ILE A 406 -6.19 -12.30 -8.98
CA ILE A 406 -4.79 -12.34 -8.57
C ILE A 406 -3.98 -12.95 -9.72
N GLU A 407 -2.93 -12.26 -10.12
CA GLU A 407 -2.11 -12.63 -11.28
C GLU A 407 -0.63 -12.64 -10.91
N SER A 408 0.15 -13.46 -11.63
CA SER A 408 1.61 -13.43 -11.58
C SER A 408 2.24 -13.65 -10.21
N VAL A 409 1.54 -14.34 -9.31
CA VAL A 409 2.12 -14.85 -8.05
C VAL A 409 3.25 -15.81 -8.41
N GLY A 410 4.44 -15.56 -7.86
CA GLY A 410 5.64 -16.32 -8.18
C GLY A 410 6.33 -15.92 -9.49
N ASP A 411 5.97 -14.76 -10.06
CA ASP A 411 6.52 -14.28 -11.32
C ASP A 411 7.29 -12.95 -11.20
N PHE A 412 6.78 -12.01 -10.40
CA PHE A 412 7.48 -10.76 -10.14
C PHE A 412 7.28 -10.25 -8.72
N SER A 413 8.31 -9.57 -8.23
CA SER A 413 8.29 -8.76 -7.02
C SER A 413 7.98 -7.32 -7.39
N CYS A 414 7.21 -6.63 -6.55
CA CYS A 414 6.93 -5.22 -6.72
C CYS A 414 6.64 -4.54 -5.37
N ALA A 415 6.66 -3.21 -5.35
CA ALA A 415 6.20 -2.41 -4.21
C ALA A 415 5.88 -0.98 -4.66
N TRP A 416 4.75 -0.43 -4.24
CA TRP A 416 4.41 0.96 -4.55
C TRP A 416 5.36 1.96 -3.87
N SER A 417 5.67 3.04 -4.57
CA SER A 417 6.15 4.29 -3.97
C SER A 417 4.98 5.24 -3.66
N SER A 418 5.23 6.30 -2.88
CA SER A 418 4.28 7.40 -2.67
C SER A 418 4.09 8.27 -3.92
N ALA A 419 4.97 8.15 -4.91
CA ALA A 419 5.10 9.13 -5.98
C ALA A 419 4.33 8.75 -7.25
N PRO A 420 3.79 9.75 -7.98
CA PRO A 420 3.45 9.56 -9.39
C PRO A 420 4.69 9.22 -10.20
N TYR A 421 4.52 8.60 -11.38
CA TYR A 421 5.69 8.31 -12.22
C TYR A 421 6.32 9.55 -12.85
N SER A 422 5.51 10.37 -13.55
CA SER A 422 5.97 11.57 -14.26
C SER A 422 4.80 12.51 -14.62
N ALA A 423 5.11 13.72 -15.10
CA ALA A 423 4.13 14.74 -15.46
C ALA A 423 3.17 14.37 -16.60
N PHE A 424 3.55 13.41 -17.45
CA PHE A 424 2.77 12.98 -18.61
C PHE A 424 2.20 11.56 -18.46
N SER A 425 2.31 10.98 -17.27
CA SER A 425 1.87 9.61 -17.02
C SER A 425 0.71 9.57 -16.05
N THR A 426 -0.31 8.79 -16.39
CA THR A 426 -1.39 8.43 -15.47
C THR A 426 -0.93 7.38 -14.42
N PHE A 427 0.26 6.79 -14.59
CA PHE A 427 0.74 5.69 -13.77
C PHE A 427 1.34 6.15 -12.43
N GLY A 428 1.36 5.23 -11.47
CA GLY A 428 2.10 5.37 -10.21
C GLY A 428 3.53 4.84 -10.35
N GLY A 429 4.46 5.39 -9.58
CA GLY A 429 5.82 4.88 -9.48
C GLY A 429 5.91 3.66 -8.55
N TYR A 430 6.65 2.64 -8.94
CA TYR A 430 6.81 1.42 -8.15
C TYR A 430 8.14 0.72 -8.45
N LEU A 431 8.58 -0.14 -7.52
CA LEU A 431 9.57 -1.16 -7.82
C LEU A 431 8.93 -2.26 -8.65
N TYR A 432 9.65 -2.75 -9.66
CA TYR A 432 9.31 -3.98 -10.37
C TYR A 432 10.54 -4.84 -10.55
N SER A 433 10.43 -6.13 -10.26
CA SER A 433 11.45 -7.10 -10.64
C SER A 433 10.82 -8.43 -11.02
N SER A 434 10.97 -8.82 -12.27
CA SER A 434 10.43 -10.05 -12.84
C SER A 434 11.50 -11.12 -12.98
N LYS A 435 11.14 -12.25 -13.59
CA LYS A 435 12.07 -13.28 -14.03
C LYS A 435 13.16 -12.78 -14.98
N SER A 436 12.89 -11.74 -15.76
CA SER A 436 13.76 -11.29 -16.86
C SER A 436 14.27 -9.85 -16.72
N GLY A 437 13.93 -9.16 -15.62
CA GLY A 437 14.23 -7.74 -15.48
C GLY A 437 14.16 -7.23 -14.05
N VAL A 438 14.90 -6.15 -13.80
CA VAL A 438 14.76 -5.31 -12.60
C VAL A 438 14.53 -3.89 -13.07
N SER A 439 13.50 -3.23 -12.57
CA SER A 439 13.18 -1.83 -12.78
C SER A 439 12.97 -1.15 -11.42
N PRO A 440 14.02 -0.50 -10.89
CA PRO A 440 13.96 0.24 -9.63
C PRO A 440 12.87 1.32 -9.57
N ASN A 441 12.56 1.92 -10.72
CA ASN A 441 11.68 3.06 -10.86
C ASN A 441 10.66 2.83 -11.99
N GLY A 442 10.00 1.68 -11.97
CA GLY A 442 9.00 1.31 -12.96
C GLY A 442 7.69 2.09 -12.84
N THR A 443 6.75 1.73 -13.73
CA THR A 443 5.39 2.26 -13.75
C THR A 443 4.33 1.20 -13.76
N SER A 444 3.18 1.49 -13.16
CA SER A 444 2.00 0.66 -13.35
C SER A 444 0.69 1.42 -13.14
N TRP A 445 -0.42 0.85 -13.61
CA TRP A 445 -1.75 1.43 -13.47
C TRP A 445 -2.14 1.53 -12.00
N ARG A 446 -2.72 2.66 -11.61
CA ARG A 446 -3.05 2.96 -10.21
C ARG A 446 -4.21 2.12 -9.67
N VAL A 447 -4.98 1.50 -10.57
CA VAL A 447 -6.01 0.50 -10.24
C VAL A 447 -5.45 -0.84 -9.78
N HIS A 448 -4.17 -1.16 -10.03
CA HIS A 448 -3.61 -2.42 -9.54
C HIS A 448 -3.46 -2.42 -8.02
N GLY A 449 -3.67 -3.59 -7.42
CA GLY A 449 -3.28 -3.88 -6.06
C GLY A 449 -1.85 -4.43 -6.04
N PHE A 450 -0.91 -3.70 -5.43
CA PHE A 450 0.46 -4.14 -5.17
C PHE A 450 0.78 -3.98 -3.68
N PRO A 451 1.83 -4.67 -3.16
CA PRO A 451 2.24 -4.48 -1.79
C PRO A 451 2.86 -3.10 -1.59
N VAL A 452 2.94 -2.71 -0.31
CA VAL A 452 3.65 -1.51 0.14
C VAL A 452 4.70 -1.91 1.17
N ARG A 453 5.82 -1.18 1.21
CA ARG A 453 6.87 -1.37 2.22
C ARG A 453 7.29 0.00 2.74
N CYS A 454 7.02 0.26 4.01
CA CYS A 454 7.12 1.60 4.56
C CYS A 454 8.57 2.02 4.82
N VAL A 455 8.82 3.32 4.71
CA VAL A 455 10.04 4.01 5.12
C VAL A 455 9.75 4.82 6.38
N LYS A 456 10.73 5.01 7.25
CA LYS A 456 10.61 5.87 8.42
C LYS A 456 10.39 7.31 7.96
N GLU A 457 9.39 7.95 8.54
CA GLU A 457 9.09 9.34 8.26
C GLU A 457 10.26 10.22 8.74
N THR A 458 10.88 10.96 7.83
CA THR A 458 11.92 11.94 8.15
C THR A 458 11.26 13.30 8.39
N PRO A 459 11.61 14.02 9.48
CA PRO A 459 11.05 15.33 9.81
C PRO A 459 11.17 16.39 8.71
#